data_AF-A0A4Q7IYR4-F1
#
_entry.id   AF-A0A4Q7IYR4-F1
#
_cell.length_a   1.000
_cell.length_b   1.000
_cell.length_c   1.000
_cell.angle_alpha   90.00
_cell.angle_beta   90.00
_cell.angle_gamma   90.00
#
_symmetry.space_group_name_H-M   'P 1'
#
loop_
_entity.id
_entity.type
_entity.pdbx_description
1 polymer ?
#
loop_
_entity_poly.entity_id
_entity_poly.type
_entity_poly.pdbx_seq_one_letter_code
_entity_poly.pdbx_strand_id
1 'polypeptide(L)'
;MSNRVNIHVNPEELLKGIQDHKSSTLDGFSDQLGSYGAAHKLVSSPDDQWFGGNGGTGRLPDASRQFLAWLAGKIAEQMAEQKELVDSFDRYLNGLAQFANNLRAADEERCEQTCDHRKVLGGR
;
A
#
# COMPACT_ATOMS: atom_id res chain seq x y z
N MET A 1 -19.74 19.39 34.96
CA MET A 1 -19.21 18.01 34.94
C MET A 1 -18.92 17.66 33.48
N SER A 2 -17.65 17.48 33.10
CA SER A 2 -17.26 17.18 31.72
C SER A 2 -17.41 15.67 31.49
N ASN A 3 -18.37 15.27 30.65
CA ASN A 3 -18.46 13.91 30.10
C ASN A 3 -17.28 13.72 29.15
N ARG A 4 -16.13 13.27 29.68
CA ARG A 4 -15.05 12.77 28.84
C ARG A 4 -15.55 11.46 28.23
N VAL A 5 -15.84 11.47 26.94
CA VAL A 5 -16.04 10.24 26.18
C VAL A 5 -14.71 9.48 26.24
N ASN A 6 -14.70 8.34 26.94
CA ASN A 6 -13.56 7.42 26.89
C ASN A 6 -13.60 6.74 25.52
N ILE A 7 -12.90 7.34 24.56
CA ILE A 7 -12.60 6.67 23.29
C ILE A 7 -11.47 5.68 23.59
N HIS A 8 -11.81 4.42 23.76
CA HIS A 8 -10.83 3.33 23.81
C HIS A 8 -10.55 2.88 22.38
N VAL A 9 -9.33 3.14 21.92
CA VAL A 9 -8.81 2.53 20.70
C VAL A 9 -8.05 1.29 21.11
N ASN A 10 -8.52 0.10 20.72
CA ASN A 10 -7.82 -1.14 20.99
C ASN A 10 -6.60 -1.26 20.04
N PRO A 11 -5.36 -1.21 20.54
CA PRO A 11 -4.18 -1.24 19.69
C PRO A 11 -4.04 -2.56 18.93
N GLU A 12 -4.54 -3.68 19.48
CA GLU A 12 -4.45 -4.99 18.82
C GLU A 12 -5.40 -5.10 17.61
N GLU A 13 -6.62 -4.60 17.75
CA GLU A 13 -7.58 -4.54 16.63
C GLU A 13 -7.08 -3.62 15.53
N LEU A 14 -6.47 -2.50 15.90
CA LEU A 14 -5.86 -1.58 14.94
C LEU A 14 -4.67 -2.22 14.22
N LEU A 15 -3.77 -2.89 14.93
CA LEU A 15 -2.65 -3.63 14.34
C LEU A 15 -3.12 -4.74 13.41
N LYS A 16 -4.15 -5.50 13.81
CA LYS A 16 -4.75 -6.53 12.96
C LYS A 16 -5.32 -5.94 11.67
N GLY A 17 -6.10 -4.87 11.76
CA GLY A 17 -6.66 -4.18 10.59
C GLY A 17 -5.57 -3.64 9.65
N ILE A 18 -4.49 -3.09 10.20
CA ILE A 18 -3.32 -2.67 9.42
C ILE A 18 -2.72 -3.85 8.65
N GLN A 19 -2.58 -5.00 9.33
CA GLN A 19 -2.00 -6.20 8.73
C GLN A 19 -2.89 -6.76 7.61
N ASP A 20 -4.21 -6.78 7.82
CA ASP A 20 -5.20 -7.16 6.81
C ASP A 20 -5.13 -6.24 5.57
N HIS A 21 -4.97 -4.92 5.76
CA HIS A 21 -4.80 -3.97 4.65
C HIS A 21 -3.48 -4.15 3.91
N LYS A 22 -2.37 -4.47 4.61
CA LYS A 22 -1.10 -4.81 3.96
C LYS A 22 -1.27 -6.02 3.06
N SER A 23 -1.78 -7.14 3.60
CA SER A 23 -1.88 -8.39 2.84
C SER A 23 -2.92 -8.38 1.72
N SER A 24 -4.01 -7.61 1.85
CA SER A 24 -5.08 -7.61 0.84
C SER A 24 -4.90 -6.53 -0.22
N THR A 25 -4.53 -5.32 0.20
CA THR A 25 -4.60 -4.12 -0.64
C THR A 25 -3.21 -3.73 -1.15
N LEU A 26 -2.23 -3.65 -0.26
CA LEU A 26 -0.87 -3.25 -0.63
C LEU A 26 -0.19 -4.31 -1.50
N ASP A 27 -0.36 -5.59 -1.16
CA ASP A 27 0.16 -6.71 -1.96
C ASP A 27 -0.51 -6.74 -3.34
N GLY A 28 -1.83 -6.58 -3.41
CA GLY A 28 -2.57 -6.53 -4.68
C GLY A 28 -2.14 -5.36 -5.58
N PHE A 29 -1.88 -4.18 -5.01
CA PHE A 29 -1.33 -3.04 -5.75
C PHE A 29 0.11 -3.25 -6.21
N SER A 30 0.91 -4.00 -5.43
CA SER A 30 2.29 -4.36 -5.80
C SER A 30 2.30 -5.39 -6.95
N ASP A 31 1.39 -6.36 -6.93
CA ASP A 31 1.21 -7.33 -8.01
C ASP A 31 0.77 -6.67 -9.32
N GLN A 32 -0.12 -5.66 -9.24
CA GLN A 32 -0.49 -4.85 -10.39
C GLN A 32 0.70 -4.08 -10.97
N LEU A 33 1.55 -3.50 -10.11
CA LEU A 33 2.79 -2.85 -10.55
C LEU A 33 3.72 -3.83 -11.27
N GLY A 34 3.83 -5.08 -10.78
CA GLY A 34 4.56 -6.15 -11.46
C GLY A 34 3.98 -6.48 -12.84
N SER A 35 2.65 -6.53 -12.94
CA SER A 35 1.93 -6.77 -14.20
C SER A 35 2.16 -5.66 -15.23
N TYR A 36 2.15 -4.39 -14.80
CA TYR A 36 2.51 -3.26 -15.66
C TYR A 36 3.98 -3.33 -16.09
N GLY A 37 4.90 -3.72 -15.21
CA GLY A 37 6.30 -3.91 -15.56
C GLY A 37 6.51 -5.00 -16.63
N ALA A 38 5.75 -6.10 -16.55
CA ALA A 38 5.77 -7.14 -17.58
C ALA A 38 5.19 -6.63 -18.91
N ALA A 39 4.05 -5.94 -18.88
CA ALA A 39 3.45 -5.34 -20.06
C ALA A 39 4.39 -4.31 -20.73
N HIS A 40 5.04 -3.46 -19.94
CA HIS A 40 6.01 -2.47 -20.41
C HIS A 40 7.16 -3.16 -21.16
N LYS A 41 7.75 -4.23 -20.59
CA LYS A 41 8.82 -4.99 -21.26
C LYS A 41 8.38 -5.54 -22.62
N LEU A 42 7.17 -6.08 -22.71
CA LEU A 42 6.62 -6.63 -23.94
C LEU A 42 6.45 -5.55 -25.03
N VAL A 43 5.98 -4.36 -24.67
CA VAL A 43 5.74 -3.28 -25.65
C VAL A 43 7.00 -2.48 -25.98
N SER A 44 7.99 -2.41 -25.07
CA SER A 44 9.27 -1.74 -25.31
C SER A 44 10.25 -2.58 -26.11
N SER A 45 10.11 -3.90 -26.09
CA SER A 45 10.93 -4.85 -26.87
C SER A 45 10.00 -5.87 -27.53
N PRO A 46 9.16 -5.43 -28.48
CA PRO A 46 8.32 -6.35 -29.23
C PRO A 46 9.24 -7.34 -29.95
N ASP A 47 8.94 -8.65 -29.87
CA ASP A 47 9.49 -9.58 -30.84
C ASP A 47 9.14 -9.05 -32.25
N ASP A 48 9.99 -9.29 -33.24
CA ASP A 48 10.00 -8.69 -34.60
C ASP A 48 8.68 -8.77 -35.42
N GLN A 49 7.57 -9.22 -34.84
CA GLN A 49 6.31 -9.55 -35.48
C GLN A 49 5.11 -8.66 -35.08
N TRP A 50 5.30 -7.55 -34.35
CA TRP A 50 4.15 -6.68 -34.05
C TRP A 50 3.77 -5.78 -35.22
N PHE A 51 2.87 -6.28 -36.07
CA PHE A 51 2.42 -5.60 -37.30
C PHE A 51 1.21 -4.67 -37.15
N GLY A 52 0.68 -4.46 -35.94
CA GLY A 52 -0.47 -3.57 -35.69
C GLY A 52 -1.81 -4.13 -36.20
N GLY A 53 -2.94 -3.58 -35.72
CA GLY A 53 -4.29 -4.12 -35.92
C GLY A 53 -4.74 -4.31 -37.39
N ASN A 54 -5.83 -5.07 -37.57
CA ASN A 54 -6.46 -5.48 -38.85
C ASN A 54 -6.97 -4.31 -39.72
N GLY A 55 -6.09 -3.41 -40.16
CA GLY A 55 -6.38 -2.26 -41.01
C GLY A 55 -5.72 -2.36 -42.38
N GLY A 56 -6.14 -3.32 -43.21
CA GLY A 56 -6.14 -3.26 -44.69
C GLY A 56 -4.84 -3.07 -45.48
N THR A 57 -3.71 -2.66 -44.89
CA THR A 57 -2.46 -2.46 -45.62
C THR A 57 -1.30 -2.84 -44.70
N GLY A 58 -0.69 -4.01 -44.91
CA GLY A 58 0.43 -4.50 -44.09
C GLY A 58 1.74 -3.71 -44.27
N ARG A 59 1.73 -2.38 -44.10
CA ARG A 59 2.80 -1.48 -44.60
C ARG A 59 3.15 -0.27 -43.74
N LEU A 60 2.75 -0.16 -42.47
CA LEU A 60 3.20 0.96 -41.62
C LEU A 60 3.97 0.52 -40.37
N PRO A 61 5.17 -0.09 -40.51
CA PRO A 61 6.09 -0.33 -39.40
C PRO A 61 6.34 0.91 -38.54
N ASP A 62 6.35 2.10 -39.14
CA ASP A 62 6.52 3.37 -38.41
C ASP A 62 5.33 3.70 -37.51
N ALA A 63 4.10 3.48 -37.98
CA ALA A 63 2.90 3.73 -37.19
C ALA A 63 2.80 2.72 -36.02
N SER A 64 3.13 1.45 -36.27
CA SER A 64 3.18 0.43 -35.23
C SER A 64 4.25 0.74 -34.17
N ARG A 65 5.44 1.19 -34.59
CA ARG A 65 6.50 1.63 -33.67
C ARG A 65 6.10 2.85 -32.84
N GLN A 66 5.48 3.86 -33.45
CA GLN A 66 5.00 5.04 -32.74
C GLN A 66 3.92 4.69 -31.73
N PHE A 67 3.00 3.79 -32.09
CA PHE A 67 1.96 3.31 -31.18
C PHE A 67 2.55 2.52 -30.00
N LEU A 68 3.54 1.64 -30.22
CA LEU A 68 4.25 0.96 -29.13
C LEU A 68 4.97 1.93 -28.21
N ALA A 69 5.66 2.92 -28.77
CA ALA A 69 6.37 3.91 -27.97
C ALA A 69 5.39 4.74 -27.11
N TRP A 70 4.26 5.16 -27.69
CA TRP A 70 3.19 5.82 -26.96
C TRP A 70 2.60 4.93 -25.85
N LEU A 71 2.30 3.67 -26.17
CA LEU A 71 1.74 2.71 -25.23
C LEU A 71 2.71 2.39 -24.09
N ALA A 72 4.00 2.22 -24.39
CA ALA A 72 5.06 2.08 -23.39
C ALA A 72 5.09 3.29 -22.46
N GLY A 73 5.01 4.51 -23.02
CA GLY A 73 4.88 5.74 -22.23
C GLY A 73 3.67 5.73 -21.29
N LYS A 74 2.49 5.32 -21.78
CA LYS A 74 1.28 5.21 -20.95
C LYS A 74 1.38 4.16 -19.85
N ILE A 75 2.01 3.02 -20.12
CA ILE A 75 2.25 2.01 -19.10
C ILE A 75 3.25 2.55 -18.05
N ALA A 76 4.30 3.26 -18.48
CA ALA A 76 5.27 3.85 -17.56
C ALA A 76 4.64 4.94 -16.67
N GLU A 77 3.77 5.79 -17.22
CA GLU A 77 2.95 6.75 -16.44
C GLU A 77 2.12 6.01 -15.37
N GLN A 78 1.39 4.96 -15.77
CA GLN A 78 0.57 4.18 -14.84
C GLN A 78 1.40 3.48 -13.75
N MET A 79 2.59 2.99 -14.09
CA MET A 79 3.53 2.41 -13.12
C MET A 79 3.97 3.44 -12.09
N ALA A 80 4.25 4.67 -12.51
CA ALA A 80 4.67 5.75 -11.61
C ALA A 80 3.54 6.12 -10.64
N GLU A 81 2.32 6.32 -11.15
CA GLU A 81 1.15 6.61 -10.31
C GLU A 81 0.86 5.47 -9.32
N GLN A 82 0.89 4.22 -9.78
CA GLN A 82 0.69 3.06 -8.94
C GLN A 82 1.76 2.94 -7.86
N LYS A 83 3.01 3.25 -8.20
CA LYS A 83 4.12 3.26 -7.23
C LYS A 83 3.92 4.34 -6.17
N GLU A 84 3.52 5.55 -6.55
CA GLU A 84 3.22 6.62 -5.59
C GLU A 84 2.06 6.25 -4.65
N LEU A 85 1.03 5.57 -5.17
CA LEU A 85 -0.06 5.04 -4.37
C LEU A 85 0.43 4.00 -3.35
N VAL A 86 1.21 3.01 -3.80
CA VAL A 86 1.80 1.97 -2.92
C VAL A 86 2.67 2.60 -1.83
N ASP A 87 3.59 3.50 -2.21
CA ASP A 87 4.52 4.14 -1.27
C ASP A 87 3.80 5.08 -0.27
N SER A 88 2.71 5.75 -0.70
CA SER A 88 1.90 6.59 0.20
C SER A 88 1.05 5.76 1.15
N PHE A 89 0.46 4.66 0.67
CA PHE A 89 -0.37 3.79 1.48
C PHE A 89 0.46 2.99 2.50
N ASP A 90 1.63 2.48 2.14
CA ASP A 90 2.52 1.82 3.10
C ASP A 90 2.98 2.78 4.21
N ARG A 91 3.35 4.03 3.86
CA ARG A 91 3.68 5.06 4.85
C ARG A 91 2.52 5.35 5.80
N TYR A 92 1.29 5.44 5.28
CA TYR A 92 0.09 5.62 6.09
C TYR A 92 -0.11 4.46 7.08
N LEU A 93 -0.03 3.21 6.60
CA LEU A 93 -0.18 2.02 7.43
C LEU A 93 0.92 1.92 8.50
N ASN A 94 2.15 2.27 8.18
CA ASN A 94 3.26 2.30 9.14
C ASN A 94 3.06 3.39 10.21
N GLY A 95 2.51 4.55 9.84
CA GLY A 95 2.14 5.60 10.79
C GLY A 95 1.05 5.15 11.77
N LEU A 96 0.03 4.45 11.27
CA LEU A 96 -1.00 3.85 12.13
C LEU A 96 -0.43 2.77 13.07
N ALA A 97 0.52 1.96 12.59
CA ALA A 97 1.16 0.94 13.41
C ALA A 97 1.99 1.57 14.55
N GLN A 98 2.71 2.65 14.26
CA GLN A 98 3.41 3.43 15.29
C GLN A 98 2.44 3.99 16.32
N PHE A 99 1.32 4.57 15.88
CA PHE A 99 0.27 5.06 16.78
C PHE A 99 -0.28 3.94 17.67
N ALA A 100 -0.60 2.78 17.11
CA ALA A 100 -1.09 1.62 17.87
C ALA A 100 -0.08 1.14 18.92
N ASN A 101 1.20 1.07 18.55
CA ASN A 101 2.27 0.68 19.48
C ASN A 101 2.45 1.71 20.62
N ASN A 102 2.34 3.00 20.32
CA ASN A 102 2.40 4.06 21.33
C ASN A 102 1.22 3.99 22.30
N LEU A 103 0.01 3.67 21.82
CA LEU A 103 -1.15 3.45 22.67
C LEU A 103 -0.94 2.26 23.60
N ARG A 104 -0.45 1.13 23.07
CA ARG A 104 -0.15 -0.05 23.90
C ARG A 104 0.87 0.26 24.99
N ALA A 105 1.95 0.96 24.65
CA ALA A 105 2.97 1.34 25.63
C ALA A 105 2.41 2.28 26.72
N ALA A 106 1.54 3.22 26.36
CA ALA A 106 0.89 4.11 27.33
C ALA A 106 -0.07 3.35 28.26
N ASP A 107 -0.79 2.35 27.73
CA ASP A 107 -1.67 1.49 28.53
C ASP A 107 -0.87 0.59 29.47
N GLU A 108 0.24 0.02 29.00
CA GLU A 108 1.18 -0.77 29.82
C GLU A 108 1.77 0.06 30.96
N GLU A 109 2.28 1.26 30.68
CA GLU A 109 2.84 2.18 31.69
C GLU A 109 1.78 2.55 32.75
N ARG A 110 0.55 2.84 32.32
CA ARG A 110 -0.54 3.15 33.24
C ARG A 110 -0.94 1.94 34.10
N CYS A 111 -0.91 0.75 33.52
CA CYS A 111 -1.15 -0.50 34.23
C CYS A 111 -0.09 -0.71 35.32
N GLU A 112 1.20 -0.55 35.01
CA GLU A 112 2.29 -0.65 35.99
C GLU A 112 2.10 0.33 37.15
N GLN A 113 1.86 1.61 36.87
CA GLN A 113 1.66 2.64 37.90
C GLN A 113 0.44 2.37 38.80
N THR A 114 -0.66 1.84 38.24
CA THR A 114 -1.88 1.56 39.02
C THR A 114 -1.85 0.21 39.74
N CYS A 115 -1.17 -0.79 39.19
CA CYS A 115 -0.96 -2.10 39.81
C CYS A 115 -0.02 -2.00 41.02
N ASP A 116 0.98 -1.11 40.98
CA ASP A 116 1.92 -0.93 42.09
C ASP A 116 1.26 -0.17 43.27
N HIS A 117 0.40 0.81 42.99
CA HIS A 117 -0.37 1.48 44.04
C HIS A 117 -1.34 0.57 44.80
N ARG A 118 -1.90 -0.47 44.17
CA ARG A 118 -2.71 -1.48 44.87
C ARG A 118 -1.89 -2.37 45.80
N LYS A 119 -0.62 -2.67 45.47
CA LYS A 119 0.27 -3.43 46.36
C LYS A 119 0.61 -2.63 47.62
N VAL A 120 0.80 -1.32 47.51
CA VAL A 120 1.13 -0.44 48.65
C VAL A 120 -0.07 -0.25 49.60
N LEU A 121 -1.31 -0.28 49.09
CA LEU A 121 -2.51 -0.06 49.90
C LEU A 121 -3.21 -1.34 50.40
N GLY A 122 -2.81 -2.51 49.91
CA GLY A 122 -3.41 -3.81 50.24
C GLY A 122 -2.65 -4.66 51.27
N GLY A 123 -1.47 -4.23 51.73
CA GLY A 123 -0.70 -4.93 52.76
C GLY A 123 -1.09 -4.48 54.17
N ARG A 124 -2.09 -5.13 54.76
CA ARG A 124 -2.28 -5.21 56.22
C ARG A 124 -2.22 -6.65 56.66
#